data_AF-A0A7W1DGF0-F1
#
_entry.id   AF-A0A7W1DGF0-F1
#
_cell.length_a   1.000
_cell.length_b   1.000
_cell.length_c   1.000
_cell.angle_alpha   90.00
_cell.angle_beta   90.00
_cell.angle_gamma   90.00
#
_symmetry.space_group_name_H-M   'P 1'
#
loop_
_entity.id
_entity.type
_entity.pdbx_description
1 polymer ?
#
loop_
_entity_poly.entity_id
_entity_poly.type
_entity_poly.pdbx_seq_one_letter_code
_entity_poly.pdbx_strand_id
1 'polypeptide(L)'
;MITTSDLERFISDFEKRMAPLERAADEAWWNLATSGTDEAREELVRAGKAYNGLFSDQNEYRDLRSLYENPNVLESPLLQRQVEVLYRAFAERQGDEGILGRIEELEAEANAIYGNHRSVVRDREMGVNEVRELLRTSADQELRREAWEASKSVGRAVEGTVREL
;
A
#
# COMPACT_ATOMS: atom_id res chain seq x y z
N MET A 1 31.04 -6.23 -13.69
CA MET A 1 29.82 -6.64 -14.42
C MET A 1 29.21 -7.75 -13.58
N ILE A 2 27.97 -7.59 -13.11
CA ILE A 2 27.30 -8.61 -12.27
C ILE A 2 27.13 -9.87 -13.10
N THR A 3 27.60 -11.02 -12.61
CA THR A 3 27.38 -12.30 -13.29
C THR A 3 25.96 -12.80 -13.03
N THR A 4 25.45 -13.70 -13.88
CA THR A 4 24.15 -14.35 -13.66
C THR A 4 24.05 -14.97 -12.27
N SER A 5 25.09 -15.68 -11.81
CA SER A 5 25.10 -16.30 -10.49
C SER A 5 25.16 -15.29 -9.34
N ASP A 6 25.78 -14.12 -9.55
CA ASP A 6 25.77 -13.04 -8.55
C ASP A 6 24.38 -12.41 -8.46
N LEU A 7 23.69 -12.23 -9.59
CA LEU A 7 22.32 -11.71 -9.62
C LEU A 7 21.33 -12.67 -8.96
N GLU A 8 21.41 -13.97 -9.24
CA GLU A 8 20.56 -14.99 -8.60
C GLU A 8 20.76 -15.01 -7.09
N ARG A 9 22.01 -14.90 -6.63
CA ARG A 9 22.34 -14.79 -5.20
C ARG A 9 21.77 -13.51 -4.60
N PHE A 10 21.95 -12.37 -5.27
CA PHE A 10 21.39 -11.10 -4.84
C PHE A 10 19.87 -11.19 -4.66
N ILE A 11 19.15 -11.73 -5.66
CA ILE A 11 17.69 -11.89 -5.59
C ILE A 11 17.31 -12.78 -4.40
N SER A 12 17.96 -13.93 -4.24
CA SER A 12 17.67 -14.85 -3.12
C SER A 12 17.94 -14.22 -1.75
N ASP A 13 18.99 -13.43 -1.62
CA ASP A 13 19.33 -12.77 -0.36
C ASP A 13 18.44 -11.54 -0.11
N PHE A 14 18.02 -10.83 -1.16
CA PHE A 14 17.03 -9.76 -1.07
C PHE A 14 15.67 -10.30 -0.62
N GLU A 15 15.19 -11.40 -1.21
CA GLU A 15 13.93 -12.06 -0.82
C GLU A 15 13.92 -12.44 0.67
N LYS A 16 15.03 -12.97 1.21
CA LYS A 16 15.14 -13.31 2.64
C LYS A 16 15.02 -12.08 3.55
N ARG A 17 15.51 -10.91 3.11
CA ARG A 17 15.38 -9.65 3.85
C ARG A 17 13.97 -9.06 3.70
N MET A 18 13.38 -9.17 2.52
CA MET A 18 12.08 -8.62 2.18
C MET A 18 10.94 -9.37 2.85
N ALA A 19 10.94 -10.70 2.81
CA ALA A 19 9.84 -11.54 3.29
C ALA A 19 9.35 -11.22 4.73
N PRO A 20 10.22 -11.06 5.75
CA PRO A 20 9.74 -10.70 7.09
C PRO A 20 9.16 -9.28 7.16
N LEU A 21 9.66 -8.33 6.36
CA LEU A 21 9.16 -6.95 6.35
C LEU A 21 7.82 -6.84 5.63
N GLU A 22 7.68 -7.51 4.49
CA GLU A 22 6.42 -7.61 3.74
C GLU A 22 5.33 -8.21 4.62
N ARG A 23 5.63 -9.33 5.26
CA ARG A 23 4.70 -9.97 6.20
C ARG A 23 4.28 -9.03 7.33
N ALA A 24 5.22 -8.29 7.93
CA ALA A 24 4.91 -7.36 9.01
C ALA A 24 4.00 -6.22 8.52
N ALA A 25 4.26 -5.67 7.33
CA ALA A 25 3.41 -4.64 6.72
C ALA A 25 2.00 -5.16 6.43
N ASP A 26 1.88 -6.37 5.86
CA ASP A 26 0.60 -7.01 5.57
C ASP A 26 -0.21 -7.31 6.85
N GLU A 27 0.44 -7.83 7.89
CA GLU A 27 -0.20 -8.09 9.19
C GLU A 27 -0.65 -6.78 9.86
N ALA A 28 0.17 -5.71 9.80
CA ALA A 28 -0.20 -4.40 10.33
C ALA A 28 -1.39 -3.79 9.59
N TRP A 29 -1.41 -3.89 8.25
CA TRP A 29 -2.54 -3.45 7.43
C TRP A 29 -3.82 -4.20 7.81
N TRP A 30 -3.75 -5.53 7.93
CA TRP A 30 -4.88 -6.36 8.33
C TRP A 30 -5.43 -5.95 9.72
N ASN A 31 -4.54 -5.71 10.68
CA ASN A 31 -4.93 -5.28 12.02
C ASN A 31 -5.62 -3.92 11.99
N LEU A 32 -5.13 -2.95 11.21
CA LEU A 32 -5.79 -1.66 11.06
C LEU A 32 -7.17 -1.81 10.41
N ALA A 33 -7.26 -2.60 9.33
CA ALA A 33 -8.50 -2.81 8.60
C ALA A 33 -9.60 -3.49 9.44
N THR A 34 -9.22 -4.30 10.43
CA THR A 34 -10.16 -5.06 11.28
C THR A 34 -10.45 -4.42 12.63
N SER A 35 -9.52 -3.65 13.18
CA SER A 35 -9.65 -3.03 14.51
C SER A 35 -9.93 -1.52 14.46
N GLY A 36 -9.39 -0.83 13.45
CA GLY A 36 -9.49 0.62 13.32
C GLY A 36 -8.80 1.43 14.41
N THR A 37 -7.92 0.84 15.23
CA THR A 37 -7.30 1.56 16.36
C THR A 37 -6.10 2.40 15.96
N ASP A 38 -5.77 3.39 16.78
CA ASP A 38 -4.58 4.22 16.59
C ASP A 38 -3.29 3.42 16.72
N GLU A 39 -3.23 2.43 17.61
CA GLU A 39 -2.05 1.57 17.75
C GLU A 39 -1.80 0.75 16.48
N ALA A 40 -2.86 0.23 15.85
CA ALA A 40 -2.75 -0.48 14.58
C ALA A 40 -2.31 0.46 13.44
N ARG A 41 -2.75 1.72 13.48
CA ARG A 41 -2.33 2.76 12.52
C ARG A 41 -0.85 3.09 12.67
N GLU A 42 -0.36 3.29 13.89
CA GLU A 42 1.06 3.53 14.17
C GLU A 42 1.93 2.36 13.74
N GLU A 43 1.46 1.12 13.95
CA GLU A 43 2.20 -0.07 13.51
C GLU A 43 2.27 -0.18 11.98
N LEU A 44 1.20 0.15 11.26
CA LEU A 44 1.21 0.17 9.80
C LEU A 44 2.26 1.17 9.27
N VAL A 45 2.30 2.39 9.83
CA VAL A 45 3.30 3.39 9.45
C VAL A 45 4.72 2.90 9.74
N ARG A 46 4.95 2.28 10.90
CA ARG A 46 6.26 1.74 11.28
C ARG A 46 6.71 0.64 10.32
N ALA A 47 5.83 -0.31 10.04
CA ALA A 47 6.12 -1.45 9.17
C ALA A 47 6.32 -1.02 7.71
N GLY A 48 5.50 -0.10 7.20
CA GLY A 48 5.63 0.48 5.86
C GLY A 48 6.94 1.24 5.67
N LYS A 49 7.33 2.08 6.64
CA LYS A 49 8.65 2.76 6.63
C LYS A 49 9.81 1.77 6.59
N ALA A 50 9.74 0.69 7.37
CA ALA A 50 10.78 -0.36 7.37
C ALA A 50 10.84 -1.11 6.04
N TYR A 51 9.69 -1.49 5.48
CA TYR A 51 9.59 -2.13 4.17
C TYR A 51 10.16 -1.23 3.08
N ASN A 52 9.77 0.05 3.01
CA ASN A 52 10.28 0.99 2.02
C ASN A 52 11.77 1.25 2.17
N GLY A 53 12.27 1.35 3.40
CA GLY A 53 13.68 1.54 3.69
C GLY A 53 14.56 0.44 3.07
N LEU A 54 14.06 -0.81 3.00
CA LEU A 54 14.78 -1.90 2.35
C LEU A 54 15.12 -1.62 0.87
N PHE A 55 14.23 -0.92 0.17
CA PHE A 55 14.39 -0.59 -1.25
C PHE A 55 15.08 0.76 -1.49
N SER A 56 15.46 1.50 -0.44
CA SER A 56 16.10 2.82 -0.56
C SER A 56 17.62 2.74 -0.81
N ASP A 57 18.22 1.55 -0.84
CA ASP A 57 19.66 1.41 -1.06
C ASP A 57 20.04 1.85 -2.49
N GLN A 58 20.82 2.93 -2.56
CA GLN A 58 21.21 3.55 -3.83
C GLN A 58 22.16 2.69 -4.65
N ASN A 59 22.97 1.83 -4.03
CA ASN A 59 23.88 0.95 -4.75
C ASN A 59 23.11 -0.20 -5.38
N GLU A 60 22.25 -0.88 -4.62
CA GLU A 60 21.36 -1.93 -5.13
C GLU A 60 20.46 -1.38 -6.25
N TYR A 61 19.91 -0.18 -6.09
CA TYR A 61 19.16 0.50 -7.14
C TYR A 61 19.98 0.76 -8.40
N ARG A 62 21.20 1.30 -8.26
CA ARG A 62 22.08 1.57 -9.42
C ARG A 62 22.41 0.29 -10.18
N ASP A 63 22.69 -0.79 -9.47
CA ASP A 63 23.02 -2.08 -10.06
C ASP A 63 21.82 -2.66 -10.82
N LEU A 64 20.63 -2.63 -10.22
CA LEU A 64 19.38 -3.03 -10.86
C LEU A 64 19.02 -2.17 -12.07
N ARG A 65 19.22 -0.84 -11.97
CA ARG A 65 19.00 0.09 -13.07
C ARG A 65 19.91 -0.21 -14.26
N SER A 66 21.19 -0.46 -14.02
CA SER A 66 22.13 -0.81 -15.08
C SER A 66 21.72 -2.08 -15.83
N LEU A 67 21.18 -3.08 -15.12
CA LEU A 67 20.68 -4.31 -15.73
C LEU A 67 19.36 -4.08 -16.47
N TYR A 68 18.46 -3.28 -15.91
CA TYR A 68 17.19 -2.90 -16.53
C TYR A 68 17.37 -2.14 -17.85
N GLU A 69 18.34 -1.22 -17.91
CA GLU A 69 18.67 -0.46 -19.12
C GLU A 69 19.39 -1.32 -20.19
N ASN A 70 19.94 -2.47 -19.80
CA ASN A 70 20.70 -3.37 -20.68
C ASN A 70 20.22 -4.84 -20.57
N PRO A 71 18.94 -5.15 -20.87
CA PRO A 71 18.35 -6.46 -20.58
C PRO A 71 18.99 -7.60 -21.39
N ASN A 72 19.59 -7.29 -22.54
CA ASN A 72 20.26 -8.27 -23.41
C ASN A 72 21.55 -8.86 -22.80
N VAL A 73 22.06 -8.28 -21.70
CA VAL A 73 23.18 -8.86 -20.93
C VAL A 73 22.74 -10.12 -20.18
N LEU A 74 21.44 -10.27 -19.94
CA LEU A 74 20.85 -11.43 -19.29
C LEU A 74 20.30 -12.39 -20.36
N GLU A 75 20.83 -13.60 -20.42
CA GLU A 75 20.34 -14.62 -21.37
C GLU A 75 18.98 -15.21 -20.94
N SER A 76 18.69 -15.18 -19.63
CA SER A 76 17.46 -15.75 -19.06
C SER A 76 16.30 -14.75 -19.09
N PRO A 77 15.18 -15.06 -19.78
CA PRO A 77 13.99 -14.21 -19.76
C PRO A 77 13.37 -14.07 -18.37
N LEU A 78 13.53 -15.08 -17.51
CA LEU A 78 13.06 -15.03 -16.13
C LEU A 78 13.82 -13.96 -15.33
N LEU A 79 15.15 -13.95 -15.43
CA LEU A 79 15.98 -12.97 -14.72
C LEU A 79 15.73 -11.56 -15.24
N GLN A 80 15.53 -11.37 -16.54
CA GLN A 80 15.12 -10.08 -17.11
C GLN A 80 13.84 -9.57 -16.44
N ARG A 81 12.84 -10.45 -16.27
CA ARG A 81 11.58 -10.08 -15.63
C ARG A 81 11.74 -9.76 -14.14
N GLN A 82 12.53 -10.55 -13.41
CA GLN A 82 12.81 -10.30 -11.99
C GLN A 82 13.54 -8.96 -11.78
N VAL A 83 14.53 -8.64 -12.63
CA VAL A 83 15.21 -7.34 -12.62
C VAL A 83 14.24 -6.20 -12.90
N GLU A 84 13.34 -6.34 -13.88
CA GLU A 84 12.34 -5.31 -14.15
C GLU A 84 11.44 -5.04 -12.92
N VAL A 85 10.95 -6.09 -12.27
CA VAL A 85 10.09 -5.95 -11.09
C VAL A 85 10.85 -5.27 -9.95
N LEU A 86 12.05 -5.75 -9.63
CA LEU A 86 12.88 -5.17 -8.58
C LEU A 86 13.28 -3.73 -8.90
N TYR A 87 13.73 -3.44 -10.12
CA TYR A 87 14.07 -2.08 -10.54
C TYR A 87 12.92 -1.11 -10.30
N ARG A 88 11.68 -1.46 -10.67
CA ARG A 88 10.50 -0.61 -10.47
C ARG A 88 10.20 -0.42 -8.98
N ALA A 89 10.26 -1.49 -8.19
CA ALA A 89 10.06 -1.41 -6.75
C ALA A 89 11.10 -0.51 -6.05
N PHE A 90 12.37 -0.60 -6.45
CA PHE A 90 13.42 0.30 -5.97
C PHE A 90 13.22 1.74 -6.47
N ALA A 91 12.87 1.94 -7.74
CA ALA A 91 12.73 3.27 -8.36
C ALA A 91 11.68 4.13 -7.65
N GLU A 92 10.57 3.52 -7.22
CA GLU A 92 9.51 4.17 -6.44
C GLU A 92 10.00 4.68 -5.07
N ARG A 93 11.10 4.14 -4.55
CA ARG A 93 11.59 4.33 -3.17
C ARG A 93 12.94 5.04 -3.09
N GLN A 94 13.38 5.69 -4.19
CA GLN A 94 14.59 6.54 -4.22
C GLN A 94 14.32 8.02 -3.89
N GLY A 95 13.09 8.35 -3.50
CA GLY A 95 12.68 9.72 -3.14
C GLY A 95 13.27 10.22 -1.82
N ASP A 96 12.89 11.43 -1.43
CA ASP A 96 13.21 11.97 -0.10
C ASP A 96 12.55 11.13 1.00
N GLU A 97 13.33 10.74 2.02
CA GLU A 97 12.86 9.90 3.12
C GLU A 97 11.71 10.55 3.91
N GLY A 98 11.76 11.88 4.08
CA GLY A 98 10.69 12.64 4.74
C GLY A 98 9.39 12.61 3.95
N ILE A 99 9.47 12.78 2.62
CA ILE A 99 8.31 12.69 1.72
C ILE A 99 7.72 11.27 1.73
N LEU A 100 8.55 10.24 1.54
CA LEU A 100 8.10 8.85 1.56
C LEU A 100 7.49 8.48 2.91
N GLY A 101 8.09 8.94 4.01
CA GLY A 101 7.54 8.76 5.34
C GLY A 101 6.20 9.47 5.55
N ARG A 102 6.00 10.64 4.93
CA ARG A 102 4.73 11.37 4.98
C ARG A 102 3.64 10.67 4.16
N ILE A 103 3.99 10.10 3.01
CA ILE A 103 3.08 9.27 2.20
C ILE A 103 2.53 8.11 3.03
N GLU A 104 3.39 7.36 3.73
CA GLU A 104 2.97 6.26 4.61
C GLU A 104 2.00 6.69 5.71
N GLU A 105 2.25 7.85 6.33
CA GLU A 105 1.36 8.41 7.36
C GLU A 105 -0.01 8.77 6.78
N LEU A 106 -0.04 9.41 5.61
CA LEU A 106 -1.27 9.81 4.93
C LEU A 106 -2.06 8.58 4.45
N GLU A 107 -1.40 7.55 3.94
CA GLU A 107 -2.05 6.30 3.54
C GLU A 107 -2.67 5.58 4.75
N ALA A 108 -1.95 5.50 5.87
CA ALA A 108 -2.48 4.89 7.10
C ALA A 108 -3.66 5.69 7.67
N GLU A 109 -3.59 7.03 7.63
CA GLU A 109 -4.69 7.91 8.02
C GLU A 109 -5.93 7.70 7.13
N ALA A 110 -5.74 7.67 5.81
CA ALA A 110 -6.83 7.43 4.87
C ALA A 110 -7.49 6.06 5.11
N ASN A 111 -6.70 5.01 5.30
CA ASN A 111 -7.21 3.67 5.63
C ASN A 111 -8.04 3.68 6.92
N ALA A 112 -7.55 4.35 7.97
CA ALA A 112 -8.28 4.48 9.24
C ALA A 112 -9.61 5.23 9.05
N ILE A 113 -9.63 6.33 8.27
CA ILE A 113 -10.85 7.08 7.97
C ILE A 113 -11.86 6.19 7.22
N TYR A 114 -11.44 5.49 6.17
CA TYR A 114 -12.32 4.61 5.40
C TYR A 114 -12.86 3.44 6.24
N GLY A 115 -12.04 2.82 7.08
CA GLY A 115 -12.44 1.68 7.92
C GLY A 115 -13.40 2.07 9.05
N ASN A 116 -13.15 3.22 9.67
CA ASN A 116 -13.93 3.69 10.82
C ASN A 116 -15.17 4.50 10.45
N HIS A 117 -15.26 5.01 9.21
CA HIS A 117 -16.39 5.81 8.80
C HIS A 117 -17.72 5.06 8.97
N ARG A 118 -18.71 5.77 9.52
CA ARG A 118 -20.09 5.32 9.63
C ARG A 118 -20.99 6.31 8.91
N SER A 119 -21.75 5.80 7.95
CA SER A 119 -22.74 6.58 7.23
C SER A 119 -24.03 6.64 8.05
N VAL A 120 -24.61 7.83 8.20
CA VAL A 120 -25.88 8.02 8.90
C VAL A 120 -27.01 7.89 7.90
N VAL A 121 -27.89 6.90 8.09
CA VAL A 121 -29.07 6.63 7.26
C VAL A 121 -30.27 6.47 8.18
N ARG A 122 -31.29 7.33 8.05
CA ARG A 122 -32.47 7.39 8.95
C ARG A 122 -32.09 7.39 10.43
N ASP A 123 -31.15 8.25 10.80
CA ASP A 123 -30.59 8.39 12.15
C ASP A 123 -29.87 7.15 12.70
N ARG A 124 -29.60 6.15 11.85
CA ARG A 124 -28.78 4.98 12.20
C ARG A 124 -27.39 5.09 11.58
N GLU A 125 -26.37 4.94 12.42
CA GLU A 125 -25.00 4.75 11.96
C GLU A 125 -24.83 3.34 11.35
N MET A 126 -24.28 3.30 10.13
CA MET A 126 -24.07 2.06 9.38
C MET A 126 -22.64 2.00 8.85
N GLY A 127 -22.00 0.84 9.02
CA GLY A 127 -20.72 0.54 8.37
C GLY A 127 -20.86 0.33 6.86
N VAL A 128 -19.74 0.39 6.14
CA VAL A 128 -19.73 0.27 4.67
C VAL A 128 -20.38 -1.02 4.16
N ASN A 129 -20.20 -2.12 4.88
CA ASN A 129 -20.79 -3.42 4.51
C ASN A 129 -22.31 -3.42 4.68
N GLU A 130 -22.82 -2.82 5.76
CA GLU A 130 -24.27 -2.68 5.98
C GLU A 130 -24.89 -1.77 4.92
N VAL A 131 -24.23 -0.66 4.57
CA VAL A 131 -24.68 0.25 3.50
C VAL A 131 -24.72 -0.47 2.16
N ARG A 132 -23.67 -1.23 1.80
CA ARG A 132 -23.64 -2.02 0.56
C ARG A 132 -24.77 -3.04 0.51
N GLU A 133 -25.04 -3.70 1.63
CA GLU A 133 -26.11 -4.69 1.72
C GLU A 133 -27.50 -4.04 1.58
N LEU A 134 -27.74 -2.90 2.22
CA LEU A 134 -28.96 -2.12 2.06
C LEU A 134 -29.16 -1.67 0.61
N LEU A 135 -28.11 -1.17 -0.04
CA LEU A 135 -28.15 -0.77 -1.45
C LEU A 135 -28.45 -1.93 -2.40
N ARG A 136 -28.10 -3.17 -2.01
CA ARG A 136 -28.32 -4.39 -2.79
C ARG A 136 -29.73 -4.96 -2.61
N THR A 137 -30.26 -4.90 -1.41
CA THR A 137 -31.48 -5.65 -1.01
C THR A 137 -32.74 -4.79 -0.91
N SER A 138 -32.60 -3.49 -0.67
CA SER A 138 -33.76 -2.60 -0.52
C SER A 138 -34.51 -2.41 -1.85
N ALA A 139 -35.85 -2.45 -1.78
CA ALA A 139 -36.73 -2.03 -2.88
C ALA A 139 -37.19 -0.57 -2.74
N ASP A 140 -36.93 0.07 -1.59
CA ASP A 140 -37.27 1.46 -1.31
C ASP A 140 -36.24 2.39 -1.97
N GLN A 141 -36.67 3.13 -3.00
CA GLN A 141 -35.80 4.02 -3.78
C GLN A 141 -35.29 5.21 -2.96
N GLU A 142 -36.11 5.76 -2.07
CA GLU A 142 -35.71 6.89 -1.23
C GLU A 142 -34.64 6.44 -0.23
N LEU A 143 -34.84 5.29 0.41
CA LEU A 143 -33.85 4.69 1.30
C LEU A 143 -32.52 4.40 0.60
N ARG A 144 -32.56 3.87 -0.62
CA ARG A 144 -31.33 3.61 -1.40
C ARG A 144 -30.60 4.88 -1.76
N ARG A 145 -31.34 5.93 -2.16
CA ARG A 145 -30.76 7.24 -2.47
C ARG A 145 -30.08 7.82 -1.24
N GLU A 146 -30.77 7.85 -0.10
CA GLU A 146 -30.24 8.35 1.16
C GLU A 146 -28.97 7.58 1.57
N ALA A 147 -28.99 6.25 1.52
CA ALA A 147 -27.83 5.42 1.82
C ALA A 147 -26.66 5.67 0.86
N TRP A 148 -26.92 5.88 -0.43
CA TRP A 148 -25.88 6.22 -1.40
C TRP A 148 -25.27 7.59 -1.10
N GLU A 149 -26.08 8.61 -0.85
CA GLU A 149 -25.61 9.97 -0.51
C GLU A 149 -24.81 9.96 0.80
N ALA A 150 -25.31 9.26 1.82
CA ALA A 150 -24.61 9.08 3.09
C ALA A 150 -23.26 8.39 2.91
N SER A 151 -23.17 7.37 2.04
CA SER A 151 -21.90 6.69 1.73
C SER A 151 -20.84 7.62 1.14
N LYS A 152 -21.24 8.75 0.53
CA LYS A 152 -20.29 9.74 -0.03
C LYS A 152 -19.73 10.68 1.03
N SER A 153 -20.29 10.72 2.23
CA SER A 153 -19.79 11.60 3.30
C SER A 153 -18.36 11.25 3.73
N VAL A 154 -17.94 9.98 3.60
CA VAL A 154 -16.53 9.58 3.78
C VAL A 154 -15.58 10.35 2.87
N GLY A 155 -16.02 10.72 1.66
CA GLY A 155 -15.23 11.51 0.72
C GLY A 155 -14.86 12.88 1.29
N ARG A 156 -15.80 13.53 1.99
CA ARG A 156 -15.53 14.80 2.70
C ARG A 156 -14.62 14.61 3.91
N ALA A 157 -14.70 13.46 4.58
CA ALA A 157 -13.84 13.17 5.73
C ALA A 157 -12.37 12.95 5.31
N VAL A 158 -12.14 12.34 4.14
CA VAL A 158 -10.81 11.94 3.68
C VAL A 158 -10.19 12.89 2.64
N GLU A 159 -10.92 13.89 2.16
CA GLU A 159 -10.46 14.73 1.04
C GLU A 159 -9.16 15.48 1.33
N GLY A 160 -8.94 15.92 2.57
CA GLY A 160 -7.72 16.63 2.97
C GLY A 160 -6.50 15.73 2.83
N THR A 161 -6.58 14.55 3.42
CA THR A 161 -5.55 13.50 3.38
C THR A 161 -5.22 13.10 1.94
N VAL A 162 -6.24 12.86 1.10
CA VAL A 162 -6.05 12.45 -0.30
C VAL A 162 -5.49 13.55 -1.18
N ARG A 163 -5.76 14.83 -0.89
CA ARG A 163 -5.20 15.95 -1.67
C ARG A 163 -3.73 16.22 -1.35
N GLU A 164 -3.27 15.81 -0.17
CA GLU A 164 -1.88 15.95 0.25
C GLU A 164 -1.00 14.82 -0.29
N LEU A 165 -1.58 13.62 -0.45
CA LEU A 165 -0.96 12.41 -1.01
C LEU A 165 -0.65 12.56 -2.51
#